data_AF-A0A7S3I2F1-F1
#
_entry.id   AF-A0A7S3I2F1-F1
#
_cell.length_a   1.000
_cell.length_b   1.000
_cell.length_c   1.000
_cell.angle_alpha   90.00
_cell.angle_beta   90.00
_cell.angle_gamma   90.00
#
_symmetry.space_group_name_H-M   'P 1'
#
loop_
_entity.id
_entity.type
_entity.pdbx_description
1 polymer ?
#
loop_
_entity_poly.entity_id
_entity_poly.type
_entity_poly.pdbx_seq_one_letter_code
_entity_poly.pdbx_strand_id
1 'polypeptide(L)'
;RESMLASKIKISYVSAALFAHATAFEMMGSEKNTDTGMADGIWTDFNWQNTQISITNGVPTGKTDSIDRKIQSPQVLMGQFPSSSVGDQTNVSLVKTVFPSDKWDTNFKEPYTYDNFLRAVAKFPKFCNEIPTGSSVSQTDICKREVAALLGHIFYQ
;
A
#
# COMPACT_ATOMS: atom_id res chain seq x y z
N ARG A 1 -56.08 31.79 -42.36
CA ARG A 1 -55.54 31.20 -43.61
C ARG A 1 -54.03 31.38 -43.55
N GLU A 2 -53.37 30.27 -43.27
CA GLU A 2 -51.94 29.95 -43.37
C GLU A 2 -50.95 31.07 -43.74
N SER A 3 -49.99 31.33 -42.84
CA SER A 3 -48.63 31.68 -43.23
C SER A 3 -47.65 30.89 -42.34
N MET A 4 -46.98 29.94 -42.95
CA MET A 4 -45.83 29.23 -42.39
C MET A 4 -44.53 29.98 -42.71
N LEU A 5 -43.52 29.67 -41.89
CA LEU A 5 -42.08 29.75 -42.12
C LEU A 5 -41.39 31.10 -41.89
N ALA A 6 -40.77 31.24 -40.72
CA ALA A 6 -39.33 31.48 -40.64
C ALA A 6 -38.77 31.09 -39.26
N SER A 7 -37.81 30.16 -39.29
CA SER A 7 -36.62 30.07 -38.45
C SER A 7 -36.75 30.30 -36.93
N LYS A 8 -36.79 29.21 -36.15
CA LYS A 8 -36.53 29.24 -34.70
C LYS A 8 -35.05 28.96 -34.45
N ILE A 9 -34.26 30.02 -34.32
CA ILE A 9 -33.05 30.02 -33.49
C ILE A 9 -33.50 30.46 -32.10
N LYS A 10 -33.31 29.62 -31.07
CA LYS A 10 -33.32 30.06 -29.68
C LYS A 10 -32.12 29.47 -28.95
N ILE A 11 -31.24 30.39 -28.57
CA ILE A 11 -30.12 30.21 -27.67
C ILE A 11 -30.59 30.55 -26.24
N SER A 12 -30.15 29.71 -25.30
CA SER A 12 -29.96 29.92 -23.84
C SER A 12 -31.17 30.11 -22.91
N TYR A 13 -31.19 29.34 -21.82
CA TYR A 13 -31.00 29.77 -20.40
C TYR A 13 -30.98 28.48 -19.54
N VAL A 14 -29.80 28.07 -19.02
CA VAL A 14 -29.30 28.22 -17.62
C VAL A 14 -30.09 27.46 -16.54
N SER A 15 -29.33 26.63 -15.81
CA SER A 15 -29.54 26.07 -14.45
C SER A 15 -30.55 24.95 -14.22
N ALA A 16 -30.01 23.75 -14.03
CA ALA A 16 -30.34 22.91 -12.88
C ALA A 16 -29.18 21.91 -12.64
N ALA A 17 -28.23 22.32 -11.80
CA ALA A 17 -27.35 21.39 -11.13
C ALA A 17 -28.16 20.64 -10.07
N LEU A 18 -28.29 19.33 -10.21
CA LEU A 18 -28.37 18.34 -9.12
C LEU A 18 -28.61 16.99 -9.78
N PHE A 19 -27.61 16.14 -9.83
CA PHE A 19 -27.69 14.67 -9.69
C PHE A 19 -26.27 14.15 -9.86
N ALA A 20 -25.44 14.43 -8.85
CA ALA A 20 -24.20 13.72 -8.63
C ALA A 20 -24.54 12.24 -8.43
N HIS A 21 -24.27 11.41 -9.44
CA HIS A 21 -24.19 9.97 -9.27
C HIS A 21 -22.86 9.67 -8.58
N ALA A 22 -22.85 9.81 -7.26
CA ALA A 22 -21.84 9.22 -6.39
C ALA A 22 -22.29 7.79 -6.04
N THR A 23 -22.01 6.84 -6.94
CA THR A 23 -22.09 5.41 -6.63
C THR A 23 -20.93 4.69 -7.31
N ALA A 24 -19.75 4.79 -6.69
CA ALA A 24 -18.64 3.85 -6.84
C ALA A 24 -17.57 4.20 -5.80
N PHE A 25 -17.89 4.03 -4.51
CA PHE A 25 -16.89 3.87 -3.46
C PHE A 25 -17.24 2.62 -2.65
N GLU A 26 -17.34 1.51 -3.37
CA GLU A 26 -17.00 0.18 -2.87
C GLU A 26 -15.94 -0.33 -3.85
N MET A 27 -15.00 -1.16 -3.38
CA MET A 27 -13.73 -1.53 -4.04
C MET A 27 -12.51 -0.66 -3.65
N MET A 28 -12.28 -0.47 -2.36
CA MET A 28 -10.91 -0.61 -1.86
C MET A 28 -10.86 -1.93 -1.09
N GLY A 29 -10.82 -3.01 -1.86
CA GLY A 29 -10.34 -4.28 -1.34
C GLY A 29 -8.93 -4.02 -0.82
N SER A 30 -8.73 -4.27 0.47
CA SER A 30 -7.40 -4.42 1.05
C SER A 30 -6.62 -5.32 0.11
N GLU A 31 -5.59 -4.78 -0.55
CA GLU A 31 -4.59 -5.56 -1.26
C GLU A 31 -3.88 -6.40 -0.20
N LYS A 32 -4.45 -7.58 0.05
CA LYS A 32 -3.98 -8.50 1.07
C LYS A 32 -2.79 -9.27 0.50
N ASN A 33 -1.74 -9.31 1.31
CA ASN A 33 -0.51 -10.07 1.10
C ASN A 33 -0.79 -11.46 0.56
N THR A 34 -0.23 -11.76 -0.61
CA THR A 34 -0.19 -13.10 -1.19
C THR A 34 1.27 -13.40 -1.45
N ASP A 35 1.83 -14.40 -0.77
CA ASP A 35 3.18 -14.87 -1.13
C ASP A 35 3.18 -15.76 -2.38
N THR A 36 2.08 -15.78 -3.13
CA THR A 36 1.97 -16.48 -4.42
C THR A 36 1.09 -15.76 -5.44
N GLY A 37 0.68 -14.50 -5.21
CA GLY A 37 -0.23 -13.83 -6.16
C GLY A 37 -1.64 -14.43 -6.22
N MET A 38 -2.02 -15.30 -5.27
CA MET A 38 -3.35 -15.92 -5.20
C MET A 38 -4.17 -15.29 -4.07
N ALA A 39 -5.40 -14.82 -4.38
CA ALA A 39 -6.31 -14.18 -3.43
C ALA A 39 -6.63 -15.03 -2.18
N ASP A 40 -6.39 -16.33 -2.26
CA ASP A 40 -6.50 -17.29 -1.18
C ASP A 40 -5.11 -17.85 -0.82
N GLY A 41 -4.87 -18.09 0.47
CA GLY A 41 -3.64 -18.72 0.97
C GLY A 41 -3.56 -20.21 0.63
N ILE A 42 -2.41 -20.84 0.93
CA ILE A 42 -2.10 -22.23 0.54
C ILE A 42 -3.16 -23.24 1.03
N TRP A 43 -3.86 -22.94 2.13
CA TRP A 43 -4.84 -23.83 2.76
C TRP A 43 -6.26 -23.25 2.72
N THR A 44 -6.97 -23.45 1.62
CA THR A 44 -8.31 -22.88 1.39
C THR A 44 -9.45 -23.66 2.04
N ASP A 45 -9.26 -24.96 2.28
CA ASP A 45 -10.34 -25.86 2.65
C ASP A 45 -10.59 -25.94 4.16
N PHE A 46 -9.79 -25.23 4.97
CA PHE A 46 -9.85 -25.31 6.43
C PHE A 46 -9.82 -23.94 7.09
N ASN A 47 -11.03 -23.42 7.35
CA ASN A 47 -11.22 -22.19 8.10
C ASN A 47 -11.41 -22.48 9.59
N TRP A 48 -10.68 -21.77 10.45
CA TRP A 48 -10.81 -21.91 11.90
C TRP A 48 -10.56 -20.59 12.60
N GLN A 49 -11.10 -20.46 13.82
CA GLN A 49 -10.92 -19.26 14.63
C GLN A 49 -10.85 -19.58 16.12
N ASN A 50 -10.11 -18.77 16.87
CA ASN A 50 -10.13 -18.75 18.32
C ASN A 50 -10.31 -17.31 18.84
N THR A 51 -9.98 -17.06 20.12
CA THR A 51 -10.10 -15.74 20.75
C THR A 51 -9.10 -14.71 20.21
N GLN A 52 -8.01 -15.12 19.55
CA GLN A 52 -6.91 -14.24 19.14
C GLN A 52 -6.68 -14.20 17.62
N ILE A 53 -6.99 -15.27 16.90
CA ILE A 53 -6.63 -15.49 15.49
C ILE A 53 -7.84 -16.05 14.73
N SER A 54 -7.98 -15.66 13.47
CA SER A 54 -8.88 -16.29 12.50
C SER A 54 -8.12 -16.63 11.22
N ILE A 55 -8.34 -17.82 10.67
CA ILE A 55 -7.84 -18.21 9.34
C ILE A 55 -9.04 -18.38 8.43
N THR A 56 -9.05 -17.61 7.34
CA THR A 56 -10.09 -17.66 6.31
C THR A 56 -9.42 -17.78 4.95
N ASN A 57 -9.78 -18.82 4.19
CA ASN A 57 -9.20 -19.20 2.91
C ASN A 57 -7.67 -19.20 2.95
N GLY A 58 -7.08 -19.80 3.98
CA GLY A 58 -5.62 -19.90 4.12
C GLY A 58 -4.91 -18.60 4.52
N VAL A 59 -5.65 -17.50 4.75
CA VAL A 59 -5.08 -16.22 5.20
C VAL A 59 -5.30 -16.04 6.70
N PRO A 60 -4.22 -16.04 7.52
CA PRO A 60 -4.34 -15.75 8.94
C PRO A 60 -4.55 -14.24 9.18
N THR A 61 -5.42 -13.90 10.13
CA THR A 61 -5.70 -12.51 10.57
C THR A 61 -5.75 -12.47 12.10
N GLY A 62 -5.12 -11.45 12.68
CA GLY A 62 -5.15 -11.22 14.13
C GLY A 62 -6.39 -10.44 14.55
N LYS A 63 -7.01 -10.80 15.68
CA LYS A 63 -8.18 -10.07 16.22
C LYS A 63 -7.82 -8.77 16.95
N THR A 64 -6.54 -8.53 17.22
CA THR A 64 -6.01 -7.29 17.79
C THR A 64 -4.78 -6.85 17.01
N ASP A 65 -4.50 -5.56 16.94
CA ASP A 65 -3.35 -5.01 16.20
C ASP A 65 -2.01 -5.62 16.63
N SER A 66 -1.87 -5.94 17.92
CA SER A 66 -0.67 -6.58 18.45
C SER A 66 -0.49 -8.01 17.93
N ILE A 67 -1.57 -8.77 17.78
CA ILE A 67 -1.52 -10.12 17.23
C ILE A 67 -1.39 -10.07 15.71
N ASP A 68 -2.10 -9.16 15.07
CA ASP A 68 -2.05 -8.99 13.62
C ASP A 68 -0.65 -8.58 13.15
N ARG A 69 0.03 -7.69 13.90
CA ARG A 69 1.44 -7.35 13.65
C ARG A 69 2.38 -8.54 13.76
N LYS A 70 2.11 -9.49 14.65
CA LYS A 70 2.91 -10.73 14.75
C LYS A 70 2.66 -11.65 13.56
N ILE A 71 1.41 -11.77 13.12
CA ILE A 71 1.03 -12.59 11.96
C ILE A 71 1.60 -12.01 10.66
N GLN A 72 1.49 -10.69 10.49
CA GLN A 72 2.03 -9.93 9.36
C GLN A 72 3.51 -9.58 9.52
N SER A 73 4.18 -10.19 10.51
CA SER A 73 5.63 -10.03 10.64
C SER A 73 6.32 -10.55 9.36
N PRO A 74 7.50 -9.99 9.02
CA PRO A 74 8.20 -10.33 7.79
C PRO A 74 8.35 -11.85 7.61
N GLN A 75 7.70 -12.32 6.54
CA GLN A 75 7.79 -13.65 5.97
C GLN A 75 9.24 -14.05 5.64
N VAL A 76 9.74 -15.21 6.06
CA VAL A 76 10.89 -15.84 5.36
C VAL A 76 10.37 -16.49 4.07
N LEU A 77 9.71 -15.67 3.27
CA LEU A 77 9.07 -16.11 2.06
C LEU A 77 10.16 -16.23 0.99
N MET A 78 10.45 -17.48 0.65
CA MET A 78 11.36 -17.87 -0.42
C MET A 78 10.59 -17.76 -1.73
N GLY A 79 10.43 -16.54 -2.21
CA GLY A 79 9.70 -16.22 -3.42
C GLY A 79 10.38 -15.09 -4.17
N GLN A 80 10.58 -15.29 -5.47
CA GLN A 80 11.10 -14.27 -6.36
C GLN A 80 10.04 -13.15 -6.42
N PHE A 81 10.25 -12.03 -5.72
CA PHE A 81 9.39 -10.85 -5.93
C PHE A 81 9.50 -10.50 -7.41
N PRO A 82 8.42 -10.57 -8.21
CA PRO A 82 8.49 -10.05 -9.56
C PRO A 82 8.92 -8.60 -9.43
N SER A 83 9.92 -8.18 -10.18
CA SER A 83 10.51 -6.83 -10.07
C SER A 83 9.47 -5.71 -10.22
N SER A 84 8.32 -6.00 -10.85
CA SER A 84 7.14 -5.14 -10.91
C SER A 84 6.46 -4.92 -9.54
N SER A 85 6.42 -5.91 -8.65
CA SER A 85 5.73 -5.84 -7.35
C SER A 85 6.44 -5.01 -6.26
N VAL A 86 7.73 -4.72 -6.43
CA VAL A 86 8.48 -3.83 -5.53
C VAL A 86 8.08 -2.36 -5.78
N GLY A 87 7.60 -2.03 -6.99
CA GLY A 87 7.19 -0.67 -7.34
C GLY A 87 5.88 -0.22 -6.69
N ASP A 88 4.95 -1.16 -6.53
CA ASP A 88 3.54 -0.84 -6.28
C ASP A 88 3.17 -0.85 -4.79
N GLN A 89 4.05 -1.34 -3.90
CA GLN A 89 3.77 -1.33 -2.47
C GLN A 89 3.95 0.07 -1.85
N THR A 90 3.01 0.45 -0.98
CA THR A 90 2.98 1.77 -0.33
C THR A 90 4.26 2.07 0.45
N ASN A 91 4.78 1.11 1.22
CA ASN A 91 6.05 1.25 1.96
C ASN A 91 7.23 1.56 1.03
N VAL A 92 7.35 0.85 -0.10
CA VAL A 92 8.45 1.06 -1.03
C VAL A 92 8.34 2.42 -1.73
N SER A 93 7.14 2.82 -2.12
CA SER A 93 6.88 4.14 -2.70
C SER A 93 7.23 5.28 -1.73
N LEU A 94 6.88 5.12 -0.45
CA LEU A 94 7.24 6.08 0.60
C LEU A 94 8.75 6.14 0.82
N VAL A 95 9.43 4.99 0.87
CA VAL A 95 10.90 4.94 0.99
C VAL A 95 11.56 5.65 -0.19
N LYS A 96 11.12 5.38 -1.43
CA LYS A 96 11.63 6.09 -2.63
C LYS A 96 11.44 7.60 -2.55
N THR A 97 10.34 8.04 -1.92
CA THR A 97 10.03 9.46 -1.74
C THR A 97 10.93 10.11 -0.70
N VAL A 98 11.21 9.44 0.43
CA VAL A 98 12.02 10.02 1.52
C VAL A 98 13.53 9.82 1.35
N PHE A 99 13.93 8.73 0.70
CA PHE A 99 15.31 8.31 0.52
C PHE A 99 15.53 7.80 -0.91
N PRO A 100 15.54 8.72 -1.89
CA PRO A 100 15.74 8.40 -3.29
C PRO A 100 17.16 7.87 -3.57
N SER A 101 17.35 7.26 -4.75
CA SER A 101 18.60 6.58 -5.13
C SER A 101 19.83 7.50 -5.18
N ASP A 102 19.65 8.80 -5.41
CA ASP A 102 20.72 9.81 -5.37
C ASP A 102 21.26 10.05 -3.95
N LYS A 103 20.55 9.61 -2.92
CA LYS A 103 21.00 9.59 -1.52
C LYS A 103 21.71 8.30 -1.12
N TRP A 104 21.76 7.31 -2.00
CA TRP A 104 22.48 6.06 -1.74
C TRP A 104 23.98 6.32 -1.76
N ASP A 105 24.65 6.11 -0.62
CA ASP A 105 26.08 6.35 -0.50
C ASP A 105 26.88 5.40 -1.42
N THR A 106 27.83 5.96 -2.16
CA THR A 106 28.83 5.20 -2.94
C THR A 106 29.68 4.23 -2.10
N ASN A 107 29.73 4.43 -0.78
CA ASN A 107 30.41 3.52 0.15
C ASN A 107 29.70 2.17 0.29
N PHE A 108 28.40 2.09 -0.04
CA PHE A 108 27.71 0.81 -0.15
C PHE A 108 28.24 0.04 -1.36
N LYS A 109 29.15 -0.90 -1.11
CA LYS A 109 29.64 -1.85 -2.11
C LYS A 109 28.69 -3.03 -2.23
N GLU A 110 28.75 -3.73 -3.36
CA GLU A 110 28.09 -5.01 -3.52
C GLU A 110 28.35 -5.93 -2.31
N PRO A 111 27.33 -6.62 -1.77
CA PRO A 111 26.00 -6.84 -2.35
C PRO A 111 24.93 -5.76 -2.04
N TYR A 112 25.30 -4.64 -1.41
CA TYR A 112 24.37 -3.63 -0.89
C TYR A 112 24.00 -2.57 -1.93
N THR A 113 23.17 -2.94 -2.90
CA THR A 113 22.60 -2.00 -3.89
C THR A 113 21.30 -1.38 -3.38
N TYR A 114 20.98 -0.18 -3.90
CA TYR A 114 19.69 0.47 -3.63
C TYR A 114 18.50 -0.42 -4.01
N ASP A 115 18.59 -1.13 -5.13
CA ASP A 115 17.53 -2.05 -5.55
C ASP A 115 17.36 -3.24 -4.60
N ASN A 116 18.48 -3.80 -4.09
CA ASN A 116 18.42 -4.84 -3.07
C ASN A 116 17.87 -4.31 -1.75
N PHE A 117 18.15 -3.06 -1.39
CA PHE A 117 17.51 -2.40 -0.26
C PHE A 117 16.00 -2.24 -0.45
N LEU A 118 15.52 -1.78 -1.61
CA LEU A 118 14.09 -1.67 -1.88
C LEU A 118 13.38 -3.05 -1.89
N ARG A 119 14.05 -4.10 -2.40
CA ARG A 119 13.57 -5.48 -2.29
C ARG A 119 13.48 -5.93 -0.83
N ALA A 120 14.46 -5.53 0.00
CA ALA A 120 14.40 -5.80 1.42
C ALA A 120 13.22 -5.07 2.06
N VAL A 121 13.04 -3.77 1.80
CA VAL A 121 11.89 -2.97 2.29
C VAL A 121 10.56 -3.63 1.93
N ALA A 122 10.40 -4.14 0.72
CA ALA A 122 9.18 -4.83 0.28
C ALA A 122 8.81 -6.05 1.15
N LYS A 123 9.76 -6.66 1.86
CA LYS A 123 9.49 -7.75 2.82
C LYS A 123 8.88 -7.27 4.14
N PHE A 124 8.96 -5.97 4.42
CA PHE A 124 8.51 -5.35 5.67
C PHE A 124 7.40 -4.32 5.34
N PRO A 125 6.16 -4.77 5.08
CA PRO A 125 5.08 -3.89 4.61
C PRO A 125 4.66 -2.81 5.63
N LYS A 126 5.02 -2.96 6.90
CA LYS A 126 4.79 -1.95 7.95
C LYS A 126 5.93 -0.94 8.09
N PHE A 127 7.13 -1.24 7.58
CA PHE A 127 8.24 -0.28 7.56
C PHE A 127 7.83 0.94 6.74
N CYS A 128 7.96 2.15 7.28
CA CYS A 128 7.45 3.41 6.71
C CYS A 128 5.92 3.49 6.50
N ASN A 129 5.16 2.46 6.88
CA ASN A 129 3.72 2.36 6.63
C ASN A 129 2.92 2.08 7.91
N GLU A 130 3.42 2.56 9.05
CA GLU A 130 2.76 2.48 10.33
C GLU A 130 2.77 3.87 10.99
N ILE A 131 1.59 4.36 11.36
CA ILE A 131 1.44 5.60 12.10
C ILE A 131 0.94 5.22 13.49
N PRO A 132 1.66 5.56 14.57
CA PRO A 132 1.20 5.30 15.92
C PRO A 132 -0.16 5.93 16.18
N THR A 133 -1.06 5.20 16.83
CA THR A 133 -2.38 5.71 17.21
C THR A 133 -2.25 7.00 18.02
N GLY A 134 -2.92 8.06 17.58
CA GLY A 134 -2.85 9.38 18.23
C GLY A 134 -1.67 10.26 17.82
N SER A 135 -0.84 9.82 16.87
CA SER A 135 0.19 10.67 16.28
C SER A 135 -0.41 11.74 15.36
N SER A 136 0.03 12.99 15.52
CA SER A 136 -0.25 14.09 14.59
C SER A 136 0.86 14.30 13.54
N VAL A 137 1.93 13.50 13.62
CA VAL A 137 3.10 13.60 12.73
C VAL A 137 2.77 12.96 11.38
N SER A 138 3.23 13.59 10.29
CA SER A 138 3.04 13.05 8.95
C SER A 138 3.75 11.69 8.79
N GLN A 139 3.13 10.80 8.01
CA GLN A 139 3.72 9.50 7.68
C GLN A 139 5.12 9.62 7.07
N THR A 140 5.30 10.63 6.22
CA THR A 140 6.59 10.94 5.58
C THR A 140 7.67 11.27 6.61
N ASP A 141 7.35 12.04 7.66
CA ASP A 141 8.34 12.41 8.68
C ASP A 141 8.67 11.23 9.61
N ILE A 142 7.70 10.38 9.90
CA ILE A 142 7.94 9.11 10.61
C ILE A 142 8.86 8.22 9.76
N CYS A 143 8.58 8.07 8.47
CA CYS A 143 9.40 7.28 7.57
C CYS A 143 10.84 7.80 7.45
N LYS A 144 11.05 9.12 7.38
CA LYS A 144 12.41 9.71 7.45
C LYS A 144 13.15 9.28 8.72
N ARG A 145 12.48 9.32 9.87
CA ARG A 145 13.07 8.93 11.16
C ARG A 145 13.41 7.44 11.19
N GLU A 146 12.53 6.58 10.67
CA GLU A 146 12.76 5.13 10.60
C GLU A 146 13.94 4.77 9.71
N VAL A 147 13.99 5.33 8.50
CA VAL A 147 15.12 5.12 7.57
C VAL A 147 16.42 5.63 8.18
N ALA A 148 16.42 6.83 8.77
CA ALA A 148 17.60 7.38 9.43
C ALA A 148 18.09 6.51 10.59
N ALA A 149 17.18 5.99 11.42
CA ALA A 149 17.53 5.10 12.52
C ALA A 149 18.10 3.77 12.02
N LEU A 150 17.46 3.14 11.01
CA LEU A 150 17.94 1.89 10.42
C LEU A 150 19.35 2.05 9.84
N LEU A 151 19.55 3.07 8.99
CA LEU A 151 20.85 3.31 8.37
C LEU A 151 21.91 3.68 9.42
N GLY A 152 21.54 4.46 10.45
CA GLY A 152 22.42 4.74 11.58
C GLY A 152 22.92 3.47 12.28
N HIS A 153 22.05 2.47 12.46
CA HIS A 153 22.45 1.18 13.01
C HIS A 153 23.34 0.37 12.06
N ILE A 154 23.09 0.40 10.75
CA ILE A 154 23.87 -0.34 9.76
C ILE A 154 25.29 0.25 9.60
N PHE A 155 25.44 1.57 9.69
CA PHE A 155 26.71 2.24 9.41
C PHE A 155 27.68 2.32 10.60
N TYR A 156 27.18 2.29 11.83
CA TYR A 156 27.98 2.54 13.03
C TYR A 156 28.13 1.31 13.96
N GLN A 157 27.66 0.14 13.54
CA GLN A 157 28.06 -1.16 14.14
C GLN A 157 29.26 -1.73 13.41
#